data_AF-A0A7J4KVA4-F1
#
_entry.id   AF-A0A7J4KVA4-F1
#
_cell.length_a   1.000
_cell.length_b   1.000
_cell.length_c   1.000
_cell.angle_alpha   90.00
_cell.angle_beta   90.00
_cell.angle_gamma   90.00
#
_symmetry.space_group_name_H-M   'P 1'
#
loop_
_entity.id
_entity.type
_entity.pdbx_description
1 polymer ?
#
loop_
_entity_poly.entity_id
_entity_poly.type
_entity_poly.pdbx_seq_one_letter_code
_entity_poly.pdbx_strand_id
1 'polypeptide(L)'
;MSCSSRQWSNDFLHFFRKGVFLRRLFFKGQSSIELLVILSVSLAAFAGVVFFANQKIGGFNSSVSETQLEQTVELLANASREVFVQGDGVEKIVALRLPEGIDSESSRIENNSIIYSLSGRAFFKTLEFQLEGSLPSNPGTNAVKISSLNNSVNIEPVGFSPDKSSFFLRLNKGSSVQEFLVLKNHSQSLVSISMQKQLSSEDVSASFSPSSSFDLNAGSSETIQMLFSSKPTASGTYAGKITVNGSTAQGIDYFEIPLFFEVSGTGVLAVFPSEISSEFSPGTAGSRLLSLCNNSQAMLSNISFSRSTGQPGEWFSQLEPVDFLQPGCIDRTVDFFIPSNASGVYSGFLTFSDGFNVASVDLNLSVGGS
;
A
#
# COMPACT_ATOMS: atom_id res chain seq x y z
N MET A 1 36.02 -53.27 59.72
CA MET A 1 36.26 -53.20 61.17
C MET A 1 35.28 -52.22 61.79
N SER A 2 34.57 -52.69 62.80
CA SER A 2 33.55 -52.00 63.60
C SER A 2 34.12 -50.88 64.48
N CYS A 3 33.32 -49.85 64.75
CA CYS A 3 33.00 -49.33 66.11
C CYS A 3 32.20 -48.02 65.99
N SER A 4 30.95 -47.99 66.45
CA SER A 4 30.52 -47.56 67.80
C SER A 4 30.60 -46.04 67.99
N SER A 5 29.48 -45.31 67.85
CA SER A 5 28.52 -44.96 68.91
C SER A 5 29.12 -44.13 70.06
N ARG A 6 28.59 -42.89 70.23
CA ARG A 6 28.07 -42.40 71.51
C ARG A 6 27.34 -41.06 71.35
N GLN A 7 26.19 -41.05 72.01
CA GLN A 7 25.23 -39.98 72.22
C GLN A 7 25.53 -39.28 73.57
N TRP A 8 24.80 -38.21 73.88
CA TRP A 8 24.72 -37.40 75.13
C TRP A 8 25.65 -36.16 75.16
N SER A 9 25.23 -34.98 75.59
CA SER A 9 23.98 -34.53 76.22
C SER A 9 23.68 -33.07 75.87
N ASN A 10 22.39 -32.73 76.00
CA ASN A 10 21.90 -31.38 76.16
C ASN A 10 22.48 -30.72 77.44
N ASP A 11 22.30 -29.39 77.50
CA ASP A 11 22.43 -28.53 78.68
C ASP A 11 23.79 -27.88 78.95
N PHE A 12 24.20 -26.97 78.04
CA PHE A 12 24.92 -25.76 78.47
C PHE A 12 24.48 -24.50 77.72
N LEU A 13 23.17 -24.41 77.45
CA LEU A 13 22.47 -23.15 77.28
C LEU A 13 22.21 -22.60 78.69
N HIS A 14 22.97 -21.61 79.16
CA HIS A 14 22.41 -20.45 79.89
C HIS A 14 23.38 -19.39 80.44
N PHE A 15 24.70 -19.41 80.19
CA PHE A 15 25.60 -18.47 80.89
C PHE A 15 26.53 -17.53 80.09
N PHE A 16 26.37 -17.37 78.77
CA PHE A 16 27.04 -16.28 78.02
C PHE A 16 26.07 -15.36 77.25
N ARG A 17 24.82 -15.31 77.73
CA ARG A 17 23.76 -14.48 77.15
C ARG A 17 23.64 -13.15 77.91
N LYS A 18 24.70 -12.32 77.90
CA LYS A 18 24.61 -10.88 78.26
C LYS A 18 25.83 -10.00 77.92
N GLY A 19 26.93 -10.57 77.43
CA GLY A 19 28.13 -9.80 77.01
C GLY A 19 28.38 -9.69 75.50
N VAL A 20 27.57 -10.35 74.64
CA VAL A 20 27.80 -10.41 73.17
C VAL A 20 26.74 -9.63 72.38
N PHE A 21 25.75 -9.05 73.04
CA PHE A 21 24.68 -8.32 72.35
C PHE A 21 25.09 -6.91 71.88
N LEU A 22 26.10 -6.30 72.52
CA LEU A 22 26.62 -4.98 72.12
C LEU A 22 27.75 -5.04 71.07
N ARG A 23 28.37 -6.20 70.82
CA ARG A 23 29.33 -6.35 69.70
C ARG A 23 28.66 -6.75 68.38
N ARG A 24 27.46 -7.34 68.39
CA ARG A 24 26.74 -7.72 67.16
C ARG A 24 25.91 -6.61 66.51
N LEU A 25 25.74 -5.45 67.16
CA LEU A 25 25.10 -4.29 66.55
C LEU A 25 26.06 -3.47 65.67
N PHE A 26 27.37 -3.51 65.94
CA PHE A 26 28.36 -2.80 65.11
C PHE A 26 28.81 -3.57 63.85
N PHE A 27 28.63 -4.91 63.79
CA PHE A 27 28.91 -5.69 62.57
C PHE A 27 27.81 -5.62 61.49
N LYS A 28 26.62 -5.07 61.80
CA LYS A 28 25.57 -4.83 60.79
C LYS A 28 25.73 -3.49 60.07
N GLY A 29 26.49 -2.53 60.64
CA GLY A 29 26.77 -1.24 60.00
C GLY A 29 27.91 -1.30 58.98
N GLN A 30 28.95 -2.08 59.25
CA GLN A 30 30.11 -2.19 58.36
C GLN A 30 29.76 -2.81 57.00
N SER A 31 28.94 -3.86 56.98
CA SER A 31 28.49 -4.48 55.72
C SER A 31 27.63 -3.53 54.85
N SER A 32 26.81 -2.67 55.47
CA SER A 32 26.03 -1.67 54.74
C SER A 32 26.90 -0.56 54.14
N ILE A 33 27.98 -0.16 54.83
CA ILE A 33 28.93 0.83 54.31
C ILE A 33 29.71 0.24 53.13
N GLU A 34 30.20 -0.99 53.23
CA GLU A 34 30.91 -1.67 52.13
C GLU A 34 30.00 -1.81 50.90
N LEU A 35 28.71 -2.16 51.08
CA LEU A 35 27.75 -2.22 49.98
C LEU A 35 27.49 -0.85 49.35
N LEU A 36 27.36 0.22 50.15
CA LEU A 36 27.20 1.59 49.62
C LEU A 36 28.43 2.05 48.83
N VAL A 37 29.64 1.71 49.29
CA VAL A 37 30.88 2.02 48.58
C VAL A 37 30.95 1.26 47.25
N ILE A 38 30.67 -0.05 47.24
CA ILE A 38 30.65 -0.85 46.01
C ILE A 38 29.60 -0.34 45.03
N LEU A 39 28.41 0.01 45.52
CA LEU A 39 27.34 0.58 44.70
C LEU A 39 27.76 1.93 44.10
N SER A 40 28.38 2.80 44.90
CA SER A 40 28.84 4.12 44.43
C SER A 40 29.91 4.00 43.36
N VAL A 41 30.88 3.10 43.53
CA VAL A 41 31.93 2.83 42.53
C VAL A 41 31.31 2.23 41.27
N SER A 42 30.36 1.31 41.41
CA SER A 42 29.66 0.70 40.26
C SER A 42 28.84 1.72 39.48
N LEU A 43 28.16 2.64 40.18
CA LEU A 43 27.39 3.71 39.57
C LEU A 43 28.29 4.70 38.84
N ALA A 44 29.44 5.05 39.43
CA ALA A 44 30.43 5.91 38.80
C ALA A 44 31.02 5.27 37.53
N ALA A 45 31.33 3.97 37.57
CA ALA A 45 31.79 3.23 36.39
C ALA A 45 30.72 3.19 35.31
N PHE A 46 29.46 2.91 35.67
CA PHE A 46 28.33 2.92 34.74
C PHE A 46 28.11 4.30 34.11
N ALA A 47 28.17 5.37 34.89
CA ALA A 47 28.08 6.74 34.40
C ALA A 47 29.20 7.05 33.39
N GLY A 48 30.42 6.58 33.64
CA GLY A 48 31.54 6.69 32.70
C GLY A 48 31.25 5.99 31.36
N VAL A 49 30.74 4.75 31.39
CA VAL A 49 30.37 4.01 30.17
C VAL A 49 29.26 4.72 29.40
N VAL A 50 28.21 5.17 30.08
CA VAL A 50 27.10 5.91 29.46
C VAL A 50 27.60 7.21 28.81
N PHE A 51 28.49 7.94 29.47
CA PHE A 51 29.11 9.15 28.92
C PHE A 51 29.90 8.87 27.64
N PHE A 52 30.75 7.84 27.63
CA PHE A 52 31.50 7.44 26.44
C PHE A 52 30.59 6.94 25.31
N ALA A 53 29.55 6.17 25.64
CA ALA A 53 28.56 5.71 24.67
C ALA A 53 27.84 6.89 23.99
N ASN A 54 27.42 7.88 24.78
CA ASN A 54 26.76 9.07 24.25
C ASN A 54 27.65 9.89 23.30
N GLN A 55 28.95 10.02 23.59
CA GLN A 55 29.89 10.67 22.66
C GLN A 55 30.04 9.89 21.34
N LYS A 56 30.07 8.56 21.39
CA LYS A 56 30.19 7.72 20.20
C LYS A 56 28.93 7.73 19.34
N ILE A 57 27.75 7.80 19.95
CA ILE A 57 26.47 7.91 19.21
C ILE A 57 26.41 9.21 18.40
N GLY A 58 26.86 10.34 18.97
CA GLY A 58 26.90 11.62 18.25
C GLY A 58 27.80 11.59 17.01
N GLY A 59 29.02 11.06 17.15
CA GLY A 59 29.95 10.92 16.02
C GLY A 59 29.47 9.94 14.96
N PHE A 60 28.83 8.84 15.36
CA PHE A 60 28.24 7.87 14.43
C PHE A 60 27.12 8.49 13.60
N ASN A 61 26.18 9.22 14.23
CA ASN A 61 25.09 9.88 13.51
C ASN A 61 25.60 10.91 12.49
N SER A 62 26.64 11.68 12.85
CA SER A 62 27.28 12.62 11.91
C SER A 62 27.88 11.88 10.70
N SER A 63 28.62 10.79 10.93
CA SER A 63 29.22 10.00 9.84
C SER A 63 28.17 9.36 8.92
N VAL A 64 27.05 8.89 9.48
CA VAL A 64 25.92 8.37 8.70
C VAL A 64 25.30 9.47 7.84
N SER A 65 25.07 10.66 8.40
CA SER A 65 24.53 11.81 7.67
C SER A 65 25.45 12.27 6.54
N GLU A 66 26.76 12.36 6.78
CA GLU A 66 27.75 12.69 5.75
C GLU A 66 27.74 11.66 4.60
N THR A 67 27.76 10.37 4.93
CA THR A 67 27.74 9.29 3.92
C THR A 67 26.46 9.31 3.09
N GLN A 68 25.32 9.54 3.74
CA GLN A 68 24.02 9.64 3.07
C GLN A 68 23.96 10.86 2.13
N LEU A 69 24.55 11.99 2.52
CA LEU A 69 24.60 13.18 1.69
C LEU A 69 25.54 12.99 0.48
N GLU A 70 26.69 12.35 0.68
CA GLU A 70 27.60 11.97 -0.42
C GLU A 70 26.89 11.08 -1.45
N GLN A 71 26.16 10.06 -0.99
CA GLN A 71 25.34 9.20 -1.85
C GLN A 71 24.25 9.98 -2.59
N THR A 72 23.65 10.98 -1.93
CA THR A 72 22.60 11.83 -2.54
C THR A 72 23.17 12.71 -3.66
N VAL A 73 24.32 13.36 -3.42
CA VAL A 73 25.01 14.16 -4.44
C VAL A 73 25.42 13.29 -5.63
N GLU A 74 25.95 12.10 -5.36
CA GLU A 74 26.34 11.13 -6.40
C GLU A 74 25.12 10.64 -7.20
N LEU A 75 23.99 10.36 -6.53
CA LEU A 75 22.74 9.96 -7.19
C LEU A 75 22.22 11.07 -8.12
N LEU A 76 22.21 12.33 -7.66
CA LEU A 76 21.83 13.48 -8.49
C LEU A 76 22.77 13.66 -9.69
N ALA A 77 24.08 13.55 -9.46
CA ALA A 77 25.08 13.67 -10.51
C ALA A 77 24.88 12.61 -11.60
N ASN A 78 24.63 11.35 -11.21
CA ASN A 78 24.39 10.25 -12.13
C ASN A 78 23.07 10.40 -12.88
N ALA A 79 21.99 10.75 -12.18
CA ALA A 79 20.70 10.99 -12.82
C ALA A 79 20.74 12.18 -13.81
N SER A 80 21.47 13.24 -13.48
CA SER A 80 21.69 14.38 -14.37
C SER A 80 22.46 13.97 -15.63
N ARG A 81 23.52 13.15 -15.48
CA ARG A 81 24.27 12.62 -16.63
C ARG A 81 23.39 11.74 -17.52
N GLU A 82 22.58 10.88 -16.93
CA GLU A 82 21.66 10.03 -17.67
C GLU A 82 20.64 10.84 -18.48
N VAL A 83 20.03 11.86 -17.87
CA VAL A 83 19.07 12.74 -18.55
C VAL A 83 19.75 13.53 -19.67
N PHE A 84 20.94 14.09 -19.43
CA PHE A 84 21.72 14.81 -20.44
C PHE A 84 22.08 13.94 -21.65
N VAL A 85 22.56 12.71 -21.41
CA VAL A 85 22.97 11.78 -22.49
C VAL A 85 21.78 11.30 -23.32
N GLN A 86 20.58 11.23 -22.75
CA GLN A 86 19.37 10.86 -23.48
C GLN A 86 18.86 11.99 -24.41
N GLY A 87 19.23 13.24 -24.14
CA GLY A 87 18.95 14.40 -24.98
C GLY A 87 17.85 15.33 -24.46
N ASP A 88 17.60 16.39 -25.21
CA ASP A 88 16.69 17.48 -24.81
C ASP A 88 15.23 17.01 -24.65
N GLY A 89 14.57 17.55 -23.63
CA GLY A 89 13.17 17.23 -23.29
C GLY A 89 12.98 15.95 -22.48
N VAL A 90 14.07 15.23 -22.15
CA VAL A 90 14.02 14.09 -21.25
C VAL A 90 13.89 14.58 -19.81
N GLU A 91 13.01 13.93 -19.05
CA GLU A 91 12.79 14.21 -17.63
C GLU A 91 12.96 12.93 -16.80
N LYS A 92 13.48 13.09 -15.58
CA LYS A 92 13.60 12.01 -14.59
C LYS A 92 13.32 12.55 -13.20
N ILE A 93 12.45 11.85 -12.46
CA ILE A 93 12.21 12.15 -11.04
C ILE A 93 13.05 11.22 -10.18
N VAL A 94 13.74 11.77 -9.19
CA VAL A 94 14.61 11.03 -8.26
C VAL A 94 14.19 11.33 -6.83
N ALA A 95 14.06 10.27 -6.02
CA ALA A 95 13.87 10.40 -4.58
C ALA A 95 15.23 10.57 -3.88
N LEU A 96 15.40 11.68 -3.18
CA LEU A 96 16.57 12.02 -2.38
C LEU A 96 16.27 11.81 -0.90
N ARG A 97 17.24 11.33 -0.14
CA ARG A 97 17.14 11.24 1.32
C ARG A 97 18.11 12.21 1.95
N LEU A 98 17.60 13.29 2.52
CA LEU A 98 18.39 14.35 3.12
C LEU A 98 18.51 14.16 4.64
N PRO A 99 19.73 14.22 5.23
CA PRO A 99 19.89 14.24 6.67
C PRO A 99 19.42 15.57 7.28
N GLU A 100 19.29 15.59 8.61
CA GLU A 100 19.11 16.85 9.36
C GLU A 100 20.39 17.70 9.33
N GLY A 101 20.23 19.02 9.45
CA GLY A 101 21.36 19.96 9.57
C GLY A 101 21.98 20.43 8.25
N ILE A 102 21.32 20.18 7.11
CA ILE A 102 21.69 20.79 5.84
C ILE A 102 21.56 22.31 5.94
N ASP A 103 22.61 23.01 5.52
CA ASP A 103 22.61 24.45 5.40
C ASP A 103 22.02 24.84 4.04
N SER A 104 20.80 25.39 4.05
CA SER A 104 20.07 25.80 2.85
C SER A 104 20.68 26.99 2.13
N GLU A 105 21.45 27.84 2.82
CA GLU A 105 22.08 29.02 2.20
C GLU A 105 23.36 28.63 1.45
N SER A 106 24.10 27.66 2.00
CA SER A 106 25.31 27.14 1.38
C SER A 106 25.05 26.04 0.33
N SER A 107 23.89 25.38 0.38
CA SER A 107 23.52 24.32 -0.57
C SER A 107 22.88 24.91 -1.83
N ARG A 108 23.51 24.72 -2.98
CA ARG A 108 23.08 25.34 -4.25
C ARG A 108 23.61 24.57 -5.45
N ILE A 109 23.06 24.90 -6.62
CA ILE A 109 23.66 24.56 -7.91
C ILE A 109 24.47 25.77 -8.36
N GLU A 110 25.74 25.55 -8.68
CA GLU A 110 26.65 26.60 -9.12
C GLU A 110 27.40 26.13 -10.37
N ASN A 111 27.11 26.77 -11.49
CA ASN A 111 27.64 26.41 -12.82
C ASN A 111 27.34 24.95 -13.18
N ASN A 112 28.34 24.08 -13.11
CA ASN A 112 28.24 22.65 -13.40
C ASN A 112 28.37 21.79 -12.13
N SER A 113 28.25 22.39 -10.95
CA SER A 113 28.46 21.72 -9.67
C SER A 113 27.20 21.68 -8.82
N ILE A 114 26.90 20.51 -8.27
CA ILE A 114 25.86 20.28 -7.25
C ILE A 114 26.56 20.39 -5.90
N ILE A 115 26.13 21.31 -5.04
CA ILE A 115 26.78 21.57 -3.74
C ILE A 115 25.74 21.42 -2.63
N TYR A 116 25.98 20.51 -1.70
CA TYR A 116 25.28 20.45 -0.42
C TYR A 116 26.25 20.76 0.72
N SER A 117 25.80 21.53 1.70
CA SER A 117 26.59 21.84 2.91
C SER A 117 25.92 21.23 4.14
N LEU A 118 26.69 20.51 4.94
CA LEU A 118 26.25 19.89 6.19
C LEU A 118 27.25 20.26 7.29
N SER A 119 26.77 20.99 8.30
CA SER A 119 27.60 21.42 9.44
C SER A 119 28.90 22.14 9.04
N GLY A 120 28.86 22.96 7.98
CA GLY A 120 29.99 23.74 7.48
C GLY A 120 30.95 22.97 6.55
N ARG A 121 30.69 21.68 6.27
CA ARG A 121 31.42 20.89 5.28
C ARG A 121 30.63 20.80 3.99
N ALA A 122 31.29 21.08 2.86
CA ALA A 122 30.69 20.97 1.53
C ALA A 122 30.89 19.57 0.93
N PHE A 123 29.82 19.03 0.37
CA PHE A 123 29.76 17.80 -0.42
C PHE A 123 29.33 18.21 -1.83
N PHE A 124 30.18 17.97 -2.82
CA PHE A 124 29.89 18.42 -4.17
C PHE A 124 30.32 17.45 -5.26
N LYS A 125 29.65 17.53 -6.39
CA LYS A 125 30.03 16.84 -7.64
C LYS A 125 29.95 17.82 -8.79
N THR A 126 30.98 17.80 -9.62
CA THR A 126 31.10 18.62 -10.83
C THR A 126 30.83 17.75 -12.05
N LEU A 127 30.02 18.25 -12.97
CA LEU A 127 29.63 17.59 -14.21
C LEU A 127 30.24 18.31 -15.44
N GLU A 128 30.17 17.68 -16.60
CA GLU A 128 30.76 18.20 -17.85
C GLU A 128 29.83 19.15 -18.61
N PHE A 129 28.64 19.42 -18.07
CA PHE A 129 27.60 20.26 -18.66
C PHE A 129 27.02 21.23 -17.62
N GLN A 130 26.34 22.27 -18.11
CA GLN A 130 25.75 23.31 -17.26
C GLN A 130 24.56 22.75 -16.47
N LEU A 131 24.47 23.12 -15.20
CA LEU A 131 23.38 22.79 -14.31
C LEU A 131 22.63 24.06 -13.92
N GLU A 132 21.31 23.96 -13.82
CA GLU A 132 20.42 25.04 -13.41
C GLU A 132 19.40 24.53 -12.39
N GLY A 133 18.71 25.44 -11.72
CA GLY A 133 17.61 25.14 -10.80
C GLY A 133 17.97 25.29 -9.32
N SER A 134 17.33 24.49 -8.47
CA SER A 134 17.45 24.58 -7.01
C SER A 134 17.45 23.21 -6.33
N LEU A 135 18.05 23.13 -5.15
CA LEU A 135 18.14 21.90 -4.36
C LEU A 135 17.13 21.94 -3.20
N PRO A 136 16.44 20.83 -2.89
CA PRO A 136 15.67 20.75 -1.65
C PRO A 136 16.62 20.76 -0.46
N SER A 137 16.24 21.44 0.62
CA SER A 137 17.01 21.53 1.87
C SER A 137 16.29 20.93 3.08
N ASN A 138 15.02 20.54 2.93
CA ASN A 138 14.23 19.97 4.02
C ASN A 138 14.72 18.54 4.34
N PRO A 139 14.92 18.18 5.61
CA PRO A 139 15.33 16.82 5.98
C PRO A 139 14.25 15.79 5.63
N GLY A 140 14.68 14.55 5.37
CA GLY A 140 13.80 13.43 5.01
C GLY A 140 13.83 13.08 3.52
N THR A 141 12.79 12.40 3.06
CA THR A 141 12.67 12.00 1.64
C THR A 141 12.05 13.14 0.83
N ASN A 142 12.77 13.60 -0.19
CA ASN A 142 12.34 14.65 -1.11
C ASN A 142 12.33 14.11 -2.53
N ALA A 143 11.41 14.56 -3.38
CA ALA A 143 11.44 14.26 -4.82
C ALA A 143 12.04 15.46 -5.57
N VAL A 144 12.90 15.18 -6.54
CA VAL A 144 13.52 16.18 -7.41
C VAL A 144 13.31 15.77 -8.86
N LYS A 145 12.81 16.71 -9.67
CA LYS A 145 12.68 16.59 -11.12
C LYS A 145 13.97 17.09 -11.76
N ILE A 146 14.52 16.28 -12.65
CA ILE A 146 15.73 16.56 -13.41
C ILE A 146 15.33 16.55 -14.89
N SER A 147 15.53 17.65 -15.60
CA SER A 147 15.13 17.80 -17.01
C SER A 147 16.27 18.33 -17.87
N SER A 148 16.43 17.80 -19.09
CA SER A 148 17.42 18.29 -20.05
C SER A 148 16.84 19.45 -20.86
N LEU A 149 17.51 20.61 -20.84
CA LEU A 149 17.10 21.83 -21.52
C LEU A 149 18.27 22.43 -22.31
N ASN A 150 18.25 22.34 -23.65
CA ASN A 150 19.17 23.07 -24.54
C ASN A 150 20.64 23.01 -24.08
N ASN A 151 21.20 21.80 -23.93
CA ASN A 151 22.59 21.58 -23.48
C ASN A 151 22.87 21.97 -22.01
N SER A 152 21.85 22.18 -21.19
CA SER A 152 21.93 22.22 -19.73
C SER A 152 20.99 21.18 -19.10
N VAL A 153 21.18 20.90 -17.81
CA VAL A 153 20.25 20.10 -17.01
C VAL A 153 19.69 20.95 -15.89
N ASN A 154 18.37 21.07 -15.84
CA ASN A 154 17.65 21.75 -14.78
C ASN A 154 17.26 20.75 -13.69
N ILE A 155 17.51 21.11 -12.44
CA ILE A 155 17.21 20.29 -11.26
C ILE A 155 16.29 21.11 -10.37
N GLU A 156 15.07 20.64 -10.14
CA GLU A 156 14.07 21.38 -9.35
C GLU A 156 13.37 20.46 -8.34
N PRO A 157 13.09 20.92 -7.11
CA PRO A 157 12.23 20.20 -6.19
C PRO A 157 10.84 20.03 -6.83
N VAL A 158 10.24 18.84 -6.69
CA VAL A 158 8.87 18.67 -7.17
C VAL A 158 7.91 19.39 -6.21
N GLY A 159 7.01 20.20 -6.76
CA GLY A 159 6.09 21.03 -6.00
C GLY A 159 5.06 20.22 -5.22
N PHE A 160 4.74 19.00 -5.66
CA PHE A 160 3.90 18.06 -4.92
C PHE A 160 4.35 16.61 -5.15
N SER A 161 3.87 15.67 -4.34
CA SER A 161 4.14 14.24 -4.56
C SER A 161 2.98 13.35 -4.09
N PRO A 162 2.72 12.24 -4.79
CA PRO A 162 1.90 11.16 -4.26
C PRO A 162 2.65 10.32 -3.22
N ASP A 163 1.95 9.77 -2.24
CA ASP A 163 2.51 8.82 -1.25
C ASP A 163 2.67 7.40 -1.82
N LYS A 164 1.94 7.05 -2.87
CA LYS A 164 1.99 5.77 -3.58
C LYS A 164 2.54 5.93 -4.99
N SER A 165 3.43 5.03 -5.37
CA SER A 165 3.98 4.94 -6.72
C SER A 165 3.22 4.00 -7.64
N SER A 166 2.34 3.14 -7.11
CA SER A 166 1.52 2.19 -7.88
C SER A 166 0.38 1.63 -7.03
N PHE A 167 -0.62 1.03 -7.69
CA PHE A 167 -1.66 0.21 -7.07
C PHE A 167 -1.66 -1.20 -7.63
N PHE A 168 -1.67 -2.19 -6.73
CA PHE A 168 -1.86 -3.60 -7.06
C PHE A 168 -3.12 -4.09 -6.35
N LEU A 169 -4.14 -4.40 -7.14
CA LEU A 169 -5.48 -4.68 -6.65
C LEU A 169 -5.88 -6.09 -7.03
N ARG A 170 -6.38 -6.84 -6.05
CA ARG A 170 -7.06 -8.11 -6.28
C ARG A 170 -8.56 -7.90 -6.11
N LEU A 171 -9.31 -8.15 -7.17
CA LEU A 171 -10.75 -8.01 -7.19
C LEU A 171 -11.40 -9.36 -7.43
N ASN A 172 -12.52 -9.62 -6.78
CA ASN A 172 -13.43 -10.66 -7.24
C ASN A 172 -14.23 -10.13 -8.43
N LYS A 173 -14.87 -11.01 -9.20
CA LYS A 173 -15.80 -10.58 -10.25
C LYS A 173 -16.98 -9.80 -9.66
N GLY A 174 -17.33 -8.66 -10.26
CA GLY A 174 -18.45 -7.84 -9.80
C GLY A 174 -18.24 -7.16 -8.45
N SER A 175 -17.03 -7.17 -7.88
CA SER A 175 -16.75 -6.56 -6.57
C SER A 175 -16.13 -5.18 -6.69
N SER A 176 -16.09 -4.44 -5.59
CA SER A 176 -15.33 -3.21 -5.48
C SER A 176 -14.42 -3.20 -4.25
N VAL A 177 -13.32 -2.46 -4.33
CA VAL A 177 -12.38 -2.20 -3.22
C VAL A 177 -12.08 -0.72 -3.15
N GLN A 178 -11.92 -0.23 -1.93
CA GLN A 178 -11.55 1.16 -1.66
C GLN A 178 -10.08 1.24 -1.26
N GLU A 179 -9.39 2.23 -1.81
CA GLU A 179 -8.00 2.57 -1.49
C GLU A 179 -7.85 4.07 -1.29
N PHE A 180 -6.72 4.48 -0.74
CA PHE A 180 -6.41 5.89 -0.50
C PHE A 180 -5.10 6.28 -1.19
N LEU A 181 -5.10 7.48 -1.78
CA LEU A 181 -3.94 8.17 -2.32
C LEU A 181 -3.78 9.48 -1.55
N VAL A 182 -2.63 9.71 -0.93
CA VAL A 182 -2.31 10.97 -0.27
C VAL A 182 -1.42 11.80 -1.17
N LEU A 183 -1.89 12.98 -1.56
CA LEU A 183 -1.08 13.97 -2.25
C LEU A 183 -0.60 15.01 -1.25
N LYS A 184 0.71 15.30 -1.25
CA LYS A 184 1.30 16.34 -0.40
C LYS A 184 1.90 17.44 -1.26
N ASN A 185 1.54 18.69 -0.97
CA ASN A 185 2.16 19.87 -1.56
C ASN A 185 3.41 20.25 -0.76
N HIS A 186 4.57 20.19 -1.39
CA HIS A 186 5.86 20.59 -0.81
C HIS A 186 6.28 22.01 -1.21
N SER A 187 5.56 22.63 -2.14
CA SER A 187 5.80 24.01 -2.55
C SER A 187 5.34 25.01 -1.49
N GLN A 188 5.85 26.24 -1.62
CA GLN A 188 5.43 27.39 -0.81
C GLN A 188 4.19 28.09 -1.37
N SER A 189 3.62 27.59 -2.47
CA SER A 189 2.47 28.16 -3.17
C SER A 189 1.31 27.16 -3.24
N LEU A 190 0.14 27.64 -3.68
CA LEU A 190 -0.98 26.78 -4.03
C LEU A 190 -0.60 25.88 -5.21
N VAL A 191 -0.98 24.60 -5.18
CA VAL A 191 -0.87 23.67 -6.32
C VAL A 191 -2.28 23.32 -6.79
N SER A 192 -2.60 23.58 -8.06
CA SER A 192 -3.86 23.13 -8.66
C SER A 192 -3.70 21.73 -9.23
N ILE A 193 -4.37 20.75 -8.63
CA ILE A 193 -4.29 19.33 -8.99
C ILE A 193 -5.39 18.96 -9.98
N SER A 194 -5.03 18.18 -11.00
CA SER A 194 -5.95 17.49 -11.91
C SER A 194 -5.54 16.04 -12.08
N MET A 195 -6.46 15.12 -11.79
CA MET A 195 -6.27 13.69 -11.92
C MET A 195 -7.08 13.14 -13.08
N GLN A 196 -6.45 12.27 -13.86
CA GLN A 196 -7.08 11.52 -14.93
C GLN A 196 -6.78 10.04 -14.76
N LYS A 197 -7.67 9.18 -15.24
CA LYS A 197 -7.46 7.73 -15.27
C LYS A 197 -7.51 7.23 -16.70
N GLN A 198 -6.69 6.23 -16.98
CA GLN A 198 -6.71 5.49 -18.22
C GLN A 198 -6.63 3.99 -17.88
N LEU A 199 -7.65 3.22 -18.26
CA LEU A 199 -7.72 1.78 -18.03
C LEU A 199 -7.65 1.04 -19.37
N SER A 200 -7.06 -0.15 -19.38
CA SER A 200 -6.92 -0.96 -20.60
C SER A 200 -8.21 -1.65 -21.03
N SER A 201 -9.21 -1.73 -20.16
CA SER A 201 -10.51 -2.37 -20.41
C SER A 201 -11.62 -1.66 -19.63
N GLU A 202 -12.84 -1.72 -20.16
CA GLU A 202 -14.06 -1.31 -19.48
C GLU A 202 -14.55 -2.32 -18.43
N ASP A 203 -13.94 -3.51 -18.37
CA ASP A 203 -14.26 -4.54 -17.38
C ASP A 203 -13.86 -4.16 -15.96
N VAL A 204 -12.97 -3.18 -15.82
CA VAL A 204 -12.58 -2.59 -14.55
C VAL A 204 -12.87 -1.10 -14.60
N SER A 205 -13.19 -0.51 -13.45
CA SER A 205 -13.41 0.92 -13.33
C SER A 205 -12.70 1.48 -12.09
N ALA A 206 -12.41 2.77 -12.12
CA ALA A 206 -11.86 3.51 -11.00
C ALA A 206 -12.60 4.85 -10.87
N SER A 207 -12.88 5.31 -9.67
CA SER A 207 -13.43 6.64 -9.43
C SER A 207 -12.70 7.33 -8.27
N PHE A 208 -12.77 8.66 -8.24
CA PHE A 208 -12.12 9.51 -7.25
C PHE A 208 -13.21 10.21 -6.43
N SER A 209 -13.00 10.32 -5.12
CA SER A 209 -13.84 11.10 -4.21
C SER A 209 -12.93 11.92 -3.29
N PRO A 210 -13.18 13.23 -3.09
CA PRO A 210 -14.40 13.96 -3.47
C PRO A 210 -14.45 14.46 -4.93
N SER A 211 -13.32 14.71 -5.59
CA SER A 211 -13.27 15.17 -7.00
C SER A 211 -11.95 14.77 -7.68
N SER A 212 -11.92 14.85 -9.01
CA SER A 212 -10.69 14.66 -9.81
C SER A 212 -9.86 15.94 -9.95
N SER A 213 -10.32 17.07 -9.42
CA SER A 213 -9.62 18.35 -9.48
C SER A 213 -9.88 19.16 -8.22
N PHE A 214 -8.82 19.68 -7.61
CA PHE A 214 -8.84 20.42 -6.36
C PHE A 214 -7.53 21.19 -6.19
N ASP A 215 -7.51 22.14 -5.26
CA ASP A 215 -6.30 22.90 -4.93
C ASP A 215 -5.70 22.41 -3.60
N LEU A 216 -4.38 22.30 -3.56
CA LEU A 216 -3.60 21.99 -2.36
C LEU A 216 -2.88 23.24 -1.88
N ASN A 217 -3.17 23.68 -0.65
CA ASN A 217 -2.43 24.77 -0.01
C ASN A 217 -0.97 24.38 0.25
N ALA A 218 -0.09 25.37 0.35
CA ALA A 218 1.33 25.16 0.67
C ALA A 218 1.50 24.30 1.93
N GLY A 219 2.33 23.25 1.84
CA GLY A 219 2.59 22.32 2.95
C GLY A 219 1.43 21.39 3.35
N SER A 220 0.26 21.53 2.73
CA SER A 220 -0.92 20.70 3.04
C SER A 220 -0.89 19.36 2.31
N SER A 221 -1.66 18.41 2.83
CA SER A 221 -1.92 17.13 2.16
C SER A 221 -3.42 16.92 2.00
N GLU A 222 -3.82 16.26 0.92
CA GLU A 222 -5.21 15.79 0.70
C GLU A 222 -5.21 14.28 0.55
N THR A 223 -6.20 13.62 1.17
CA THR A 223 -6.40 12.17 1.03
C THR A 223 -7.55 11.92 0.06
N ILE A 224 -7.22 11.37 -1.10
CA ILE A 224 -8.18 11.01 -2.12
C ILE A 224 -8.61 9.56 -1.93
N GLN A 225 -9.91 9.38 -1.73
CA GLN A 225 -10.52 8.05 -1.74
C GLN A 225 -10.71 7.61 -3.18
N MET A 226 -10.21 6.41 -3.50
CA MET A 226 -10.41 5.79 -4.79
C MET A 226 -11.26 4.53 -4.63
N LEU A 227 -12.29 4.41 -5.44
CA LEU A 227 -13.11 3.21 -5.53
C LEU A 227 -12.77 2.50 -6.84
N PHE A 228 -12.27 1.28 -6.72
CA PHE A 228 -11.98 0.40 -7.84
C PHE A 228 -13.05 -0.68 -7.91
N SER A 229 -13.56 -0.99 -9.09
CA SER A 229 -14.56 -2.04 -9.27
C SER A 229 -14.30 -2.88 -10.52
N SER A 230 -14.84 -4.09 -10.53
CA SER A 230 -14.84 -4.99 -11.68
C SER A 230 -16.27 -5.30 -12.13
N LYS A 231 -16.47 -5.58 -13.42
CA LYS A 231 -17.73 -6.14 -13.92
C LYS A 231 -17.88 -7.60 -13.48
N PRO A 232 -19.11 -8.15 -13.40
CA PRO A 232 -19.34 -9.58 -13.15
C PRO A 232 -18.69 -10.53 -14.17
N THR A 233 -18.51 -10.06 -15.40
CA THR A 233 -17.90 -10.81 -16.51
C THR A 233 -16.38 -10.69 -16.54
N ALA A 234 -15.79 -9.76 -15.78
CA ALA A 234 -14.36 -9.50 -15.79
C ALA A 234 -13.56 -10.73 -15.34
N SER A 235 -12.43 -11.00 -15.98
CA SER A 235 -11.50 -12.05 -15.57
C SER A 235 -10.10 -11.81 -16.11
N GLY A 236 -9.08 -12.19 -15.34
CA GLY A 236 -7.69 -12.07 -15.74
C GLY A 236 -7.01 -10.84 -15.16
N THR A 237 -6.01 -10.33 -15.88
CA THR A 237 -5.23 -9.17 -15.45
C THR A 237 -5.53 -7.96 -16.32
N TYR A 238 -5.70 -6.80 -15.69
CA TYR A 238 -5.93 -5.53 -16.36
C TYR A 238 -4.88 -4.51 -15.90
N ALA A 239 -4.53 -3.60 -16.79
CA ALA A 239 -3.56 -2.55 -16.51
C ALA A 239 -4.20 -1.18 -16.69
N GLY A 240 -3.62 -0.18 -16.07
CA GLY A 240 -4.01 1.20 -16.27
C GLY A 240 -3.00 2.14 -15.64
N LYS A 241 -3.36 3.42 -15.63
CA LYS A 241 -2.60 4.46 -14.94
C LYS A 241 -3.50 5.57 -14.46
N ILE A 242 -3.09 6.19 -13.36
CA ILE A 242 -3.61 7.48 -12.92
C ILE A 242 -2.55 8.52 -13.29
N THR A 243 -2.96 9.54 -14.01
CA THR A 243 -2.13 10.71 -14.31
C THR A 243 -2.51 11.82 -13.34
N VAL A 244 -1.54 12.32 -12.58
CA VAL A 244 -1.73 13.45 -11.66
C VAL A 244 -0.90 14.61 -12.17
N ASN A 245 -1.58 15.67 -12.61
CA ASN A 245 -0.99 16.94 -13.00
C ASN A 245 -1.14 17.93 -11.85
N GLY A 246 -0.07 18.62 -11.46
CA GLY A 246 -0.14 19.74 -10.53
C GLY A 246 0.45 20.98 -11.16
N SER A 247 -0.34 22.03 -11.28
CA SER A 247 0.14 23.34 -11.73
C SER A 247 0.54 24.17 -10.53
N THR A 248 1.77 24.70 -10.56
CA THR A 248 2.32 25.64 -9.58
C THR A 248 2.66 26.96 -10.26
N ALA A 249 3.15 27.95 -9.49
CA ALA A 249 3.67 29.18 -10.08
C ALA A 249 4.98 28.94 -10.86
N GLN A 250 5.70 27.86 -10.54
CA GLN A 250 7.00 27.50 -11.09
C GLN A 250 6.89 26.61 -12.34
N GLY A 251 5.74 25.97 -12.55
CA GLY A 251 5.50 25.11 -13.71
C GLY A 251 4.48 24.02 -13.44
N ILE A 252 4.46 23.03 -14.32
CA ILE A 252 3.59 21.85 -14.21
C ILE A 252 4.44 20.66 -13.77
N ASP A 253 3.99 19.99 -12.71
CA ASP A 253 4.52 18.72 -12.25
C ASP A 253 3.57 17.59 -12.65
N TYR A 254 4.16 16.45 -12.99
CA TYR A 254 3.48 15.34 -13.63
C TYR A 254 3.87 14.01 -12.98
N PHE A 255 2.87 13.22 -12.60
CA PHE A 255 3.08 11.87 -12.10
C PHE A 255 2.17 10.86 -12.81
N GLU A 256 2.73 9.73 -13.22
CA GLU A 256 1.97 8.54 -13.59
C GLU A 256 2.07 7.50 -12.48
N ILE A 257 0.92 7.05 -12.01
CA ILE A 257 0.78 6.01 -11.00
C ILE A 257 0.18 4.78 -11.69
N PRO A 258 0.97 3.73 -11.99
CA PRO A 258 0.46 2.53 -12.62
C PRO A 258 -0.60 1.82 -11.76
N LEU A 259 -1.59 1.26 -12.43
CA LEU A 259 -2.65 0.44 -11.86
C LEU A 259 -2.54 -0.99 -12.40
N PHE A 260 -2.55 -1.96 -11.51
CA PHE A 260 -2.60 -3.38 -11.86
C PHE A 260 -3.77 -4.03 -11.14
N PHE A 261 -4.66 -4.65 -11.91
CA PHE A 261 -5.81 -5.38 -11.41
C PHE A 261 -5.63 -6.85 -11.71
N GLU A 262 -5.80 -7.69 -10.71
CA GLU A 262 -5.98 -9.12 -10.85
C GLU A 262 -7.43 -9.44 -10.48
N VAL A 263 -8.25 -9.68 -11.50
CA VAL A 263 -9.65 -10.07 -11.31
C VAL A 263 -9.72 -11.59 -11.37
N SER A 264 -9.97 -12.20 -10.22
CA SER A 264 -10.00 -13.66 -10.06
C SER A 264 -11.16 -14.08 -9.16
N GLY A 265 -11.37 -15.39 -9.04
CA GLY A 265 -12.41 -15.94 -8.18
C GLY A 265 -13.83 -15.81 -8.75
N THR A 266 -14.78 -16.16 -7.89
CA THR A 266 -16.21 -16.08 -8.15
C THR A 266 -16.75 -14.88 -7.38
N GLY A 267 -17.63 -14.10 -7.99
CA GLY A 267 -18.22 -12.93 -7.32
C GLY A 267 -18.89 -13.29 -5.99
N VAL A 268 -19.22 -12.29 -5.17
CA VAL A 268 -19.96 -12.50 -3.91
C VAL A 268 -21.23 -13.30 -4.18
N LEU A 269 -21.96 -12.93 -5.24
CA LEU A 269 -22.98 -13.76 -5.85
C LEU A 269 -22.37 -14.45 -7.08
N ALA A 270 -22.53 -15.75 -7.19
CA ALA A 270 -22.09 -16.54 -8.33
C ALA A 270 -23.17 -17.54 -8.74
N VAL A 271 -23.17 -17.92 -10.02
CA VAL A 271 -24.09 -18.93 -10.55
C VAL A 271 -23.30 -19.95 -11.38
N PHE A 272 -23.62 -21.22 -11.21
CA PHE A 272 -22.93 -22.33 -11.87
C PHE A 272 -23.92 -23.30 -12.55
N PRO A 273 -23.62 -23.79 -13.76
CA PRO A 273 -22.56 -23.29 -14.65
C PRO A 273 -22.83 -21.84 -15.08
N SER A 274 -21.78 -21.10 -15.42
CA SER A 274 -21.91 -19.72 -15.96
C SER A 274 -22.33 -19.69 -17.42
N GLU A 275 -22.41 -20.86 -18.07
CA GLU A 275 -22.89 -21.03 -19.44
C GLU A 275 -23.78 -22.28 -19.51
N ILE A 276 -24.92 -22.15 -20.17
CA ILE A 276 -25.76 -23.27 -20.60
C ILE A 276 -25.70 -23.35 -22.12
N SER A 277 -25.04 -24.39 -22.62
CA SER A 277 -25.13 -24.80 -24.02
C SER A 277 -26.03 -26.03 -24.14
N SER A 278 -27.06 -25.98 -24.98
CA SER A 278 -28.04 -27.07 -25.09
C SER A 278 -28.75 -27.12 -26.43
N GLU A 279 -29.02 -28.35 -26.87
CA GLU A 279 -29.78 -28.63 -28.09
C GLU A 279 -31.20 -29.06 -27.72
N PHE A 280 -32.19 -28.50 -28.41
CA PHE A 280 -33.59 -28.82 -28.21
C PHE A 280 -34.30 -29.08 -29.55
N SER A 281 -35.27 -30.00 -29.53
CA SER A 281 -36.20 -30.15 -30.65
C SER A 281 -37.31 -29.08 -30.55
N PRO A 282 -37.81 -28.54 -31.69
CA PRO A 282 -38.93 -27.62 -31.68
C PRO A 282 -40.15 -28.23 -30.95
N GLY A 283 -40.81 -27.45 -30.09
CA GLY A 283 -42.01 -27.88 -29.37
C GLY A 283 -41.74 -28.73 -28.12
N THR A 284 -40.49 -28.91 -27.73
CA THR A 284 -40.12 -29.67 -26.52
C THR A 284 -39.93 -28.76 -25.31
N ALA A 285 -40.05 -29.37 -24.13
CA ALA A 285 -39.65 -28.75 -22.87
C ALA A 285 -38.43 -29.47 -22.31
N GLY A 286 -37.61 -28.76 -21.54
CA GLY A 286 -36.53 -29.37 -20.77
C GLY A 286 -36.12 -28.50 -19.61
N SER A 287 -35.17 -28.96 -18.80
CA SER A 287 -34.74 -28.24 -17.61
C SER A 287 -33.23 -28.32 -17.41
N ARG A 288 -32.66 -27.32 -16.73
CA ARG A 288 -31.25 -27.28 -16.32
C ARG A 288 -31.15 -26.89 -14.86
N LEU A 289 -30.24 -27.54 -14.15
CA LEU A 289 -29.92 -27.21 -12.77
C LEU A 289 -28.84 -26.12 -12.75
N LEU A 290 -29.09 -25.06 -12.00
CA LEU A 290 -28.14 -24.01 -11.67
C LEU A 290 -27.89 -24.01 -10.17
N SER A 291 -26.65 -23.83 -9.75
CA SER A 291 -26.31 -23.58 -8.35
C SER A 291 -26.03 -22.09 -8.16
N LEU A 292 -26.86 -21.42 -7.38
CA LEU A 292 -26.69 -20.01 -7.00
C LEU A 292 -25.94 -19.95 -5.67
N CYS A 293 -24.74 -19.38 -5.67
CA CYS A 293 -23.81 -19.38 -4.56
C CYS A 293 -23.61 -17.96 -4.00
N ASN A 294 -23.67 -17.84 -2.68
CA ASN A 294 -23.17 -16.71 -1.93
C ASN A 294 -21.80 -17.07 -1.35
N ASN A 295 -20.75 -16.45 -1.89
CA ASN A 295 -19.37 -16.64 -1.48
C ASN A 295 -18.93 -15.66 -0.38
N SER A 296 -19.83 -14.80 0.11
CA SER A 296 -19.55 -13.92 1.25
C SER A 296 -19.87 -14.58 2.59
N GLN A 297 -19.45 -13.95 3.68
CA GLN A 297 -19.78 -14.38 5.04
C GLN A 297 -21.14 -13.83 5.51
N ALA A 298 -21.72 -12.86 4.81
CA ALA A 298 -22.99 -12.25 5.14
C ALA A 298 -24.12 -12.86 4.30
N MET A 299 -25.33 -12.89 4.84
CA MET A 299 -26.51 -13.29 4.07
C MET A 299 -26.85 -12.22 3.02
N LEU A 300 -27.09 -12.63 1.77
CA LEU A 300 -27.62 -11.76 0.73
C LEU A 300 -29.15 -11.78 0.77
N SER A 301 -29.80 -10.67 0.43
CA SER A 301 -31.26 -10.58 0.42
C SER A 301 -31.81 -10.04 -0.89
N ASN A 302 -33.08 -10.35 -1.19
CA ASN A 302 -33.82 -9.86 -2.35
C ASN A 302 -33.12 -10.14 -3.69
N ILE A 303 -32.60 -11.35 -3.90
CA ILE A 303 -31.98 -11.71 -5.17
C ILE A 303 -33.08 -11.84 -6.22
N SER A 304 -33.15 -10.83 -7.07
CA SER A 304 -34.02 -10.74 -8.21
C SER A 304 -33.44 -11.50 -9.41
N PHE A 305 -34.34 -11.90 -10.30
CA PHE A 305 -34.01 -12.58 -11.54
C PHE A 305 -34.46 -11.74 -12.73
N SER A 306 -33.58 -11.60 -13.72
CA SER A 306 -33.92 -11.01 -15.02
C SER A 306 -33.33 -11.86 -16.15
N ARG A 307 -33.89 -11.70 -17.35
CA ARG A 307 -33.51 -12.45 -18.56
C ARG A 307 -33.37 -11.49 -19.73
N SER A 308 -32.57 -11.86 -20.73
CA SER A 308 -32.49 -11.12 -21.99
C SER A 308 -33.87 -10.96 -22.63
N THR A 309 -34.13 -9.83 -23.28
CA THR A 309 -35.36 -9.64 -24.07
C THR A 309 -35.34 -10.48 -25.35
N GLY A 310 -36.50 -10.97 -25.80
CA GLY A 310 -36.59 -11.81 -27.00
C GLY A 310 -36.15 -13.26 -26.79
N GLN A 311 -35.79 -13.94 -27.89
CA GLN A 311 -35.35 -15.34 -27.87
C GLN A 311 -33.85 -15.44 -27.52
N PRO A 312 -33.42 -16.35 -26.65
CA PRO A 312 -34.20 -17.41 -26.00
C PRO A 312 -34.90 -16.94 -24.71
N GLY A 313 -34.65 -15.73 -24.22
CA GLY A 313 -35.15 -15.22 -22.93
C GLY A 313 -36.66 -15.34 -22.68
N GLU A 314 -37.49 -15.33 -23.71
CA GLU A 314 -38.94 -15.54 -23.59
C GLU A 314 -39.35 -17.01 -23.40
N TRP A 315 -38.45 -17.98 -23.64
CA TRP A 315 -38.72 -19.42 -23.53
C TRP A 315 -38.59 -19.96 -22.11
N PHE A 316 -38.27 -19.10 -21.14
CA PHE A 316 -38.06 -19.49 -19.76
C PHE A 316 -39.34 -19.34 -18.94
N SER A 317 -39.57 -20.22 -17.97
CA SER A 317 -40.46 -19.88 -16.86
C SER A 317 -39.86 -18.74 -16.05
N GLN A 318 -40.72 -17.91 -15.45
CA GLN A 318 -40.27 -16.90 -14.50
C GLN A 318 -39.74 -17.62 -13.26
N LEU A 319 -38.46 -17.43 -12.93
CA LEU A 319 -37.90 -17.91 -11.66
C LEU A 319 -38.41 -17.05 -10.51
N GLU A 320 -38.74 -17.69 -9.39
CA GLU A 320 -39.08 -16.98 -8.15
C GLU A 320 -37.82 -16.28 -7.59
N PRO A 321 -37.94 -15.02 -7.13
CA PRO A 321 -36.86 -14.35 -6.41
C PRO A 321 -36.40 -15.15 -5.19
N VAL A 322 -35.14 -14.97 -4.80
CA VAL A 322 -34.60 -15.56 -3.57
C VAL A 322 -34.56 -14.49 -2.49
N ASP A 323 -35.48 -14.59 -1.53
CA ASP A 323 -35.58 -13.61 -0.44
C ASP A 323 -34.28 -13.52 0.35
N PHE A 324 -33.65 -14.67 0.63
CA PHE A 324 -32.41 -14.76 1.39
C PHE A 324 -31.51 -15.89 0.88
N LEU A 325 -30.22 -15.59 0.71
CA LEU A 325 -29.18 -16.57 0.36
C LEU A 325 -28.08 -16.55 1.43
N GLN A 326 -28.07 -17.58 2.27
CA GLN A 326 -27.02 -17.81 3.27
C GLN A 326 -25.67 -18.10 2.59
N PRO A 327 -24.52 -17.92 3.27
CA PRO A 327 -23.24 -18.38 2.77
C PRO A 327 -23.30 -19.85 2.32
N GLY A 328 -22.87 -20.13 1.10
CA GLY A 328 -23.02 -21.43 0.44
C GLY A 328 -23.85 -21.37 -0.84
N CYS A 329 -24.29 -22.52 -1.35
CA CYS A 329 -25.02 -22.62 -2.61
C CYS A 329 -26.40 -23.23 -2.42
N ILE A 330 -27.37 -22.76 -3.20
CA ILE A 330 -28.67 -23.39 -3.37
C ILE A 330 -28.88 -23.75 -4.83
N ASP A 331 -29.52 -24.89 -5.07
CA ASP A 331 -29.87 -25.28 -6.43
C ASP A 331 -31.20 -24.65 -6.88
N ARG A 332 -31.26 -24.31 -8.16
CA ARG A 332 -32.37 -23.70 -8.87
C ARG A 332 -32.54 -24.39 -10.20
N THR A 333 -33.73 -24.92 -10.45
CA THR A 333 -34.07 -25.51 -11.75
C THR A 333 -34.62 -24.42 -12.66
N VAL A 334 -34.10 -24.36 -13.88
CA VAL A 334 -34.58 -23.49 -14.95
C VAL A 334 -35.27 -24.34 -15.99
N ASP A 335 -36.55 -24.09 -16.22
CA ASP A 335 -37.34 -24.80 -17.22
C ASP A 335 -37.41 -24.01 -18.54
N PHE A 336 -37.24 -24.73 -19.65
CA PHE A 336 -37.25 -24.25 -21.02
C PHE A 336 -38.51 -24.77 -21.72
N PHE A 337 -39.22 -23.89 -22.41
CA PHE A 337 -40.38 -24.21 -23.26
C PHE A 337 -40.12 -23.71 -24.68
N ILE A 338 -39.63 -24.61 -25.55
CA ILE A 338 -39.22 -24.26 -26.90
C ILE A 338 -40.44 -24.25 -27.83
N PRO A 339 -40.77 -23.13 -28.51
CA PRO A 339 -41.89 -23.08 -29.44
C PRO A 339 -41.77 -24.12 -30.56
N SER A 340 -42.89 -24.65 -31.04
CA SER A 340 -42.94 -25.66 -32.12
C SER A 340 -42.43 -25.15 -33.46
N ASN A 341 -42.36 -23.84 -33.65
CA ASN A 341 -41.87 -23.16 -34.85
C ASN A 341 -40.46 -22.58 -34.71
N ALA A 342 -39.78 -22.76 -33.57
CA ALA A 342 -38.42 -22.26 -33.37
C ALA A 342 -37.41 -23.10 -34.17
N SER A 343 -36.42 -22.44 -34.78
CA SER A 343 -35.32 -23.10 -35.51
C SER A 343 -34.12 -22.17 -35.64
N GLY A 344 -32.92 -22.65 -35.33
CA GLY A 344 -31.68 -21.88 -35.42
C GLY A 344 -30.87 -21.89 -34.12
N VAL A 345 -29.87 -21.01 -34.04
CA VAL A 345 -29.03 -20.82 -32.84
C VAL A 345 -29.39 -19.50 -32.18
N TYR A 346 -29.58 -19.54 -30.87
CA TYR A 346 -30.07 -18.44 -30.07
C TYR A 346 -29.11 -18.18 -28.90
N SER A 347 -28.69 -16.94 -28.75
CA SER A 347 -27.85 -16.48 -27.64
C SER A 347 -28.64 -15.55 -26.72
N GLY A 348 -28.51 -15.72 -25.42
CA GLY A 348 -29.14 -14.86 -24.42
C GLY A 348 -28.42 -14.91 -23.08
N PHE A 349 -29.02 -14.33 -22.05
CA PHE A 349 -28.48 -14.42 -20.69
C PHE A 349 -29.58 -14.47 -19.64
N LEU A 350 -29.25 -15.08 -18.50
CA LEU A 350 -29.98 -14.97 -17.24
C LEU A 350 -29.13 -14.17 -16.27
N THR A 351 -29.74 -13.30 -15.48
CA THR A 351 -29.04 -12.48 -14.48
C THR A 351 -29.72 -12.61 -13.12
N PHE A 352 -28.92 -12.85 -12.10
CA PHE A 352 -29.30 -12.84 -10.69
C PHE A 352 -28.67 -11.60 -10.04
N SER A 353 -29.45 -10.81 -9.30
CA SER A 353 -28.96 -9.57 -8.69
C SER A 353 -29.63 -9.27 -7.35
N ASP A 354 -28.84 -8.97 -6.33
CA ASP A 354 -29.32 -8.43 -5.04
C ASP A 354 -29.33 -6.88 -5.01
N GLY A 355 -29.12 -6.23 -6.16
CA GLY A 355 -28.98 -4.79 -6.31
C GLY A 355 -27.54 -4.28 -6.25
N PHE A 356 -26.61 -5.06 -5.68
CA PHE A 356 -25.19 -4.71 -5.56
C PHE A 356 -24.28 -5.71 -6.27
N ASN A 357 -24.55 -7.00 -6.07
CA ASN A 357 -23.85 -8.13 -6.64
C ASN A 357 -24.67 -8.70 -7.78
N VAL A 358 -24.01 -9.02 -8.89
CA VAL A 358 -24.66 -9.55 -10.09
C VAL A 358 -23.94 -10.81 -10.52
N ALA A 359 -24.69 -11.87 -10.83
CA ALA A 359 -24.20 -13.10 -11.42
C ALA A 359 -25.00 -13.41 -12.69
N SER A 360 -24.34 -13.82 -13.76
CA SER A 360 -25.00 -14.13 -15.03
C SER A 360 -24.70 -15.54 -15.53
N VAL A 361 -25.68 -16.11 -16.23
CA VAL A 361 -25.53 -17.35 -17.01
C VAL A 361 -25.73 -17.00 -18.48
N ASP A 362 -24.73 -17.28 -19.30
CA ASP A 362 -24.84 -17.15 -20.75
C ASP A 362 -25.60 -18.34 -21.31
N LEU A 363 -26.48 -18.08 -22.28
CA LEU A 363 -27.35 -19.09 -22.88
C LEU A 363 -26.97 -19.24 -24.35
N ASN A 364 -26.61 -20.45 -24.76
CA ASN A 364 -26.29 -20.81 -26.14
C ASN A 364 -27.17 -22.01 -26.55
N LEU A 365 -28.35 -21.73 -27.11
CA LEU A 365 -29.34 -22.75 -27.44
C LEU A 365 -29.38 -23.03 -28.95
N SER A 366 -29.31 -24.29 -29.34
CA SER A 366 -29.55 -24.72 -30.73
C SER A 366 -30.90 -25.42 -30.82
N VAL A 367 -31.75 -25.01 -31.76
CA VAL A 367 -33.08 -25.56 -31.97
C VAL A 367 -33.22 -26.08 -33.40
N GLY A 368 -33.61 -27.36 -33.56
CA GLY A 368 -33.90 -27.94 -34.87
C GLY A 368 -32.66 -28.33 -35.69
N GLY A 369 -31.48 -28.42 -35.07
CA GLY A 369 -30.32 -29.09 -35.63
C GLY A 369 -30.38 -30.59 -35.36
N SER A 370 -30.28 -31.40 -36.42
CA SER A 370 -30.00 -32.83 -36.34
C SER A 370 -28.50 -33.09 -36.37
#